data_AF-A0A970Y5B3-F1
#
_entry.id   AF-A0A970Y5B3-F1
#
_cell.length_a   1.000
_cell.length_b   1.000
_cell.length_c   1.000
_cell.angle_alpha   90.00
_cell.angle_beta   90.00
_cell.angle_gamma   90.00
#
_symmetry.space_group_name_H-M   'P 1'
#
loop_
_entity.id
_entity.type
_entity.pdbx_description
1 polymer ?
#
loop_
_entity_poly.entity_id
_entity_poly.type
_entity_poly.pdbx_seq_one_letter_code
_entity_poly.pdbx_strand_id
1 'polypeptide(L)'
;MATPSARAADPLYLLTQGDQDTLLLGRIAAIEGTVLTLEPVSALAGMKPRGPAQVEQRATRETLQVGDEVVVSADMPGGDVLLEKWGIFEVRDGETADLTILAGPYSPGELLAIQRYLRSGGLDNDFAVEGDTIYLRRPDGTRETIFPVTGIALPQRWTETPVSGFGRGLSQSGWHLEYLALAAVVLILLYILIRYRPKPPPRKRSSS
;
A
#
# COMPACT_ATOMS: atom_id res chain seq x y z
N MET A 1 2.76 -14.38 29.67
CA MET A 1 3.47 -13.73 28.55
C MET A 1 2.40 -13.26 27.57
N ALA A 2 2.19 -11.96 27.46
CA ALA A 2 1.21 -11.42 26.52
C ALA A 2 1.83 -11.44 25.13
N THR A 3 1.23 -12.19 24.21
CA THR A 3 1.51 -12.09 22.77
C THR A 3 1.44 -10.62 22.40
N PRO A 4 2.43 -10.02 21.70
CA PRO A 4 2.26 -8.67 21.17
C PRO A 4 0.98 -8.70 20.34
N SER A 5 -0.04 -7.95 20.78
CA SER A 5 -1.37 -8.03 20.18
C SER A 5 -1.25 -7.70 18.70
N ALA A 6 -1.97 -8.40 17.83
CA ALA A 6 -1.97 -8.20 16.37
C ALA A 6 -2.10 -6.72 15.94
N ARG A 7 -2.66 -5.84 16.81
CA ARG A 7 -2.71 -4.38 16.63
C ARG A 7 -1.34 -3.70 16.57
N ALA A 8 -0.35 -4.16 17.32
CA ALA A 8 0.97 -3.52 17.37
C ALA A 8 1.77 -3.69 16.07
N ALA A 9 1.31 -4.54 15.15
CA ALA A 9 1.88 -4.72 13.81
C ALA A 9 0.94 -4.23 12.70
N ASP A 10 -0.22 -3.67 13.05
CA ASP A 10 -1.19 -3.14 12.09
C ASP A 10 -0.74 -1.74 11.63
N PRO A 11 -0.43 -1.53 10.33
CA PRO A 11 0.05 -0.24 9.83
C PRO A 11 -0.96 0.90 10.05
N LEU A 12 -2.27 0.62 10.03
CA LEU A 12 -3.29 1.62 10.35
C LEU A 12 -3.16 2.05 11.81
N TYR A 13 -2.97 1.10 12.71
CA TYR A 13 -2.75 1.38 14.13
C TYR A 13 -1.45 2.18 14.32
N LEU A 14 -0.34 1.72 13.76
CA LEU A 14 0.97 2.39 13.94
C LEU A 14 0.96 3.83 13.42
N LEU A 15 0.37 4.08 12.25
CA LEU A 15 0.21 5.44 11.71
C LEU A 15 -0.61 6.33 12.64
N THR A 16 -1.76 5.83 13.11
CA THR A 16 -2.70 6.61 13.93
C THR A 16 -2.23 6.81 15.37
N GLN A 17 -1.32 5.98 15.85
CA GLN A 17 -0.64 6.14 17.14
C GLN A 17 0.62 7.03 17.06
N GLY A 18 0.95 7.57 15.90
CA GLY A 18 2.08 8.50 15.77
C GLY A 18 3.43 7.82 15.82
N ASP A 19 3.55 6.59 15.32
CA ASP A 19 4.83 5.88 15.28
C ASP A 19 5.85 6.55 14.34
N GLN A 20 5.41 7.46 13.47
CA GLN A 20 6.25 8.30 12.60
C GLN A 20 6.77 9.58 13.28
N ASP A 21 7.95 10.07 12.87
CA ASP A 21 8.48 11.36 13.33
C ASP A 21 7.66 12.57 12.83
N THR A 22 7.02 12.45 11.66
CA THR A 22 6.18 13.50 11.10
C THR A 22 5.05 12.96 10.21
N LEU A 23 3.90 13.64 10.29
CA LEU A 23 2.87 13.62 9.26
C LEU A 23 2.87 14.97 8.55
N LEU A 24 3.43 15.01 7.36
CA LEU A 24 3.65 16.23 6.61
C LEU A 24 2.60 16.39 5.52
N LEU A 25 1.87 17.50 5.54
CA LEU A 25 1.11 17.98 4.39
C LEU A 25 2.02 18.87 3.53
N GLY A 26 2.16 18.53 2.26
CA GLY A 26 3.00 19.28 1.33
C GLY A 26 2.49 19.22 -0.10
N ARG A 27 3.00 20.13 -0.93
CA ARG A 27 2.79 20.11 -2.39
C ARG A 27 4.04 19.61 -3.09
N ILE A 28 3.88 18.71 -4.06
CA ILE A 28 5.01 18.18 -4.83
C ILE A 28 5.57 19.28 -5.73
N ALA A 29 6.81 19.68 -5.50
CA ALA A 29 7.55 20.63 -6.32
C ALA A 29 8.44 19.94 -7.37
N ALA A 30 8.98 18.77 -7.06
CA ALA A 30 9.79 17.98 -7.99
C ALA A 30 9.70 16.47 -7.69
N ILE A 31 9.92 15.66 -8.72
CA ILE A 31 9.98 14.20 -8.62
C ILE A 31 11.27 13.74 -9.33
N GLU A 32 12.18 13.12 -8.57
CA GLU A 32 13.47 12.64 -9.04
C GLU A 32 13.64 11.16 -8.65
N GLY A 33 13.23 10.26 -9.53
CA GLY A 33 13.23 8.83 -9.23
C GLY A 33 12.32 8.50 -8.04
N THR A 34 12.90 7.99 -6.95
CA THR A 34 12.18 7.69 -5.70
C THR A 34 12.04 8.92 -4.79
N VAL A 35 12.70 10.04 -5.07
CA VAL A 35 12.69 11.21 -4.19
C VAL A 35 11.64 12.22 -4.65
N LEU A 36 10.78 12.64 -3.72
CA LEU A 36 9.86 13.76 -3.89
C LEU A 36 10.44 14.97 -3.17
N THR A 37 10.47 16.12 -3.85
CA THR A 37 10.69 17.41 -3.15
C THR A 37 9.33 18.03 -2.89
N LEU A 38 9.04 18.29 -1.62
CA LEU A 38 7.78 18.88 -1.17
C LEU A 38 8.00 20.31 -0.68
N GLU A 39 7.15 21.22 -1.12
CA GLU A 39 6.97 22.50 -0.42
C GLU A 39 6.04 22.24 0.78
N PRO A 40 6.55 22.32 2.03
CA PRO A 40 5.75 21.97 3.19
C PRO A 40 4.67 23.02 3.45
N VAL A 41 3.42 22.59 3.46
CA VAL A 41 2.28 23.44 3.83
C VAL A 41 2.18 23.45 5.36
N SER A 42 2.03 22.27 5.96
CA SER A 42 1.85 22.11 7.41
C SER A 42 2.33 20.75 7.92
N ALA A 43 2.72 20.68 9.19
CA ALA A 43 2.85 19.40 9.88
C ALA A 43 1.53 19.10 10.61
N LEU A 44 0.89 18.00 10.25
CA LEU A 44 -0.35 17.52 10.88
C LEU A 44 -0.06 16.84 12.21
N ALA A 45 1.11 16.21 12.32
CA ALA A 45 1.65 15.68 13.57
C ALA A 45 3.18 15.68 13.52
N GLY A 46 3.82 15.71 14.69
CA GLY A 46 5.27 15.65 14.80
C GLY A 46 5.96 16.91 14.30
N MET A 47 7.16 16.74 13.74
CA MET A 47 8.03 17.85 13.37
C MET A 47 7.67 18.50 12.03
N LYS A 48 7.80 19.83 11.94
CA LYS A 48 7.69 20.57 10.67
C LYS A 48 9.09 20.86 10.10
N PRO A 49 9.39 20.46 8.85
CA PRO A 49 10.61 20.87 8.16
C PRO A 49 10.70 22.40 8.02
N ARG A 50 11.93 22.94 8.06
CA ARG A 50 12.19 24.39 8.00
C ARG A 50 12.19 24.97 6.57
N GLY A 51 12.13 24.12 5.56
CA GLY A 51 12.17 24.48 4.14
C GLY A 51 11.66 23.31 3.29
N PRO A 52 11.89 23.32 1.97
CA PRO A 52 11.52 22.20 1.11
C PRO A 52 12.01 20.87 1.69
N ALA A 53 11.12 19.90 1.78
CA ALA A 53 11.40 18.60 2.36
C ALA A 53 11.64 17.59 1.24
N GLN A 54 12.78 16.89 1.29
CA GLN A 54 13.02 15.75 0.42
C GLN A 54 12.48 14.50 1.11
N VAL A 55 11.61 13.76 0.41
CA VAL A 55 11.00 12.52 0.90
C VAL A 55 11.41 11.39 -0.03
N GLU A 56 12.16 10.43 0.49
CA GLU A 56 12.44 9.19 -0.22
C GLU A 56 11.26 8.22 -0.09
N GLN A 57 10.69 7.85 -1.22
CA GLN A 57 9.59 6.90 -1.32
C GLN A 57 10.12 5.47 -1.19
N ARG A 58 9.37 4.60 -0.49
CA ARG A 58 9.67 3.16 -0.46
C ARG A 58 9.46 2.49 -1.82
N ALA A 59 8.53 3.03 -2.61
CA ALA A 59 8.24 2.60 -3.97
C ALA A 59 7.80 3.81 -4.81
N THR A 60 8.23 3.85 -6.06
CA THR A 60 7.79 4.88 -7.01
C THR A 60 6.29 4.78 -7.26
N ARG A 61 5.61 5.92 -7.19
CA ARG A 61 4.18 6.05 -7.46
C ARG A 61 3.98 6.79 -8.78
N GLU A 62 3.62 6.04 -9.82
CA GLU A 62 3.44 6.59 -11.18
C GLU A 62 2.26 7.57 -11.28
N THR A 63 1.35 7.55 -10.32
CA THR A 63 0.17 8.42 -10.30
C THR A 63 0.47 9.83 -9.77
N LEU A 64 1.56 10.02 -9.03
CA LEU A 64 1.92 11.31 -8.46
C LEU A 64 2.54 12.23 -9.49
N GLN A 65 2.15 13.50 -9.48
CA GLN A 65 2.62 14.53 -10.39
C GLN A 65 3.05 15.78 -9.63
N VAL A 66 3.93 16.56 -10.26
CA VAL A 66 4.29 17.89 -9.75
C VAL A 66 3.02 18.75 -9.66
N GLY A 67 2.84 19.40 -8.51
CA GLY A 67 1.66 20.19 -8.18
C GLY A 67 0.62 19.46 -7.32
N ASP A 68 0.69 18.13 -7.22
CA ASP A 68 -0.21 17.36 -6.36
C ASP A 68 0.02 17.70 -4.88
N GLU A 69 -1.07 17.69 -4.11
CA GLU A 69 -1.01 17.79 -2.65
C GLU A 69 -0.98 16.39 -2.04
N VAL A 70 -0.10 16.20 -1.07
CA VAL A 70 0.11 14.90 -0.43
C VAL A 70 0.22 15.04 1.09
N VAL A 71 -0.27 14.03 1.79
CA VAL A 71 0.11 13.76 3.19
C VAL A 71 1.14 12.64 3.21
N VAL A 72 2.25 12.85 3.90
CA VAL A 72 3.34 11.90 4.01
C VAL A 72 3.55 11.51 5.46
N SER A 73 3.53 10.22 5.74
CA SER A 73 4.06 9.66 6.99
C SER A 73 5.54 9.34 6.80
N ALA A 74 6.42 9.99 7.56
CA ALA A 74 7.86 9.81 7.42
C ALA A 74 8.64 9.84 8.73
N ASP A 75 9.80 9.19 8.70
CA ASP A 75 10.85 9.28 9.71
C ASP A 75 11.98 10.21 9.27
N MET A 76 12.69 10.78 10.24
CA MET A 76 13.85 11.64 10.06
C MET A 76 15.06 11.00 10.76
N PRO A 77 15.82 10.11 10.10
CA PRO A 77 16.92 9.37 10.72
C PRO A 77 18.17 10.23 11.03
N GLY A 78 18.03 11.55 11.16
CA GLY A 78 19.10 12.50 11.48
C GLY A 78 19.76 13.19 10.28
N GLY A 79 19.17 13.08 9.08
CA GLY A 79 19.58 13.80 7.87
C GLY A 79 18.52 14.76 7.34
N ASP A 80 18.82 15.43 6.23
CA ASP A 80 17.91 16.38 5.57
C ASP A 80 16.81 15.71 4.72
N VAL A 81 16.92 14.38 4.52
CA VAL A 81 15.97 13.57 3.75
C VAL A 81 15.09 12.77 4.70
N LEU A 82 13.78 12.93 4.53
CA LEU A 82 12.74 12.15 5.20
C LEU A 82 12.57 10.80 4.50
N LEU A 83 12.38 9.74 5.27
CA LEU A 83 12.11 8.40 4.73
C LEU A 83 10.64 8.06 4.92
N GLU A 84 9.95 7.67 3.84
CA GLU A 84 8.57 7.21 3.94
C GLU A 84 8.43 6.03 4.93
N LYS A 85 7.47 6.16 5.85
CA LYS A 85 7.20 5.15 6.87
C LYS A 85 5.89 4.39 6.64
N TRP A 86 4.76 5.06 6.83
CA TRP A 86 3.43 4.45 6.74
C TRP A 86 2.63 4.86 5.52
N GLY A 87 3.24 5.57 4.56
CA GLY A 87 2.64 5.83 3.25
C GLY A 87 2.61 7.30 2.86
N ILE A 88 2.30 7.48 1.58
CA ILE A 88 2.02 8.76 0.95
C ILE A 88 0.59 8.71 0.42
N PHE A 89 -0.18 9.73 0.77
CA PHE A 89 -1.59 9.86 0.42
C PHE A 89 -1.76 11.06 -0.49
N GLU A 90 -2.26 10.85 -1.71
CA GLU A 90 -2.72 11.96 -2.56
C GLU A 90 -3.97 12.55 -1.91
N VAL A 91 -4.00 13.86 -1.73
CA VAL A 91 -5.10 14.56 -1.07
C VAL A 91 -5.61 15.73 -1.89
N ARG A 92 -6.82 16.17 -1.55
CA ARG A 92 -7.42 17.42 -2.01
C ARG A 92 -7.96 18.19 -0.83
N ASP A 93 -8.05 19.50 -1.00
CA ASP A 93 -8.60 20.43 -0.02
C ASP A 93 -7.81 20.31 1.29
N GLY A 94 -6.48 20.47 1.20
CA GLY A 94 -5.50 20.18 2.26
C GLY A 94 -5.69 20.91 3.60
N GLU A 95 -6.74 21.68 3.79
CA GLU A 95 -7.17 22.09 5.12
C GLU A 95 -7.68 20.87 5.90
N THR A 96 -7.17 20.68 7.11
CA THR A 96 -7.40 19.46 7.89
C THR A 96 -8.88 19.08 7.98
N ALA A 97 -9.81 20.03 8.12
CA ALA A 97 -11.23 19.74 8.28
C ALA A 97 -11.91 19.16 7.03
N ASP A 98 -11.49 19.58 5.83
CA ASP A 98 -12.11 19.21 4.55
C ASP A 98 -11.27 18.22 3.73
N LEU A 99 -10.06 17.90 4.21
CA LEU A 99 -9.10 17.02 3.56
C LEU A 99 -9.73 15.74 3.04
N THR A 100 -9.60 15.48 1.76
CA THR A 100 -10.09 14.26 1.12
C THR A 100 -8.91 13.46 0.57
N ILE A 101 -8.79 12.20 0.96
CA ILE A 101 -7.79 11.29 0.38
C ILE A 101 -8.30 10.82 -0.99
N LEU A 102 -7.51 11.01 -2.03
CA LEU A 102 -7.81 10.59 -3.40
C LEU A 102 -7.21 9.21 -3.71
N ALA A 103 -6.03 8.94 -3.18
CA ALA A 103 -5.32 7.68 -3.37
C ALA A 103 -4.31 7.44 -2.23
N GLY A 104 -3.97 6.18 -1.99
CA GLY A 104 -2.97 5.77 -1.00
C GLY A 104 -2.75 4.26 -1.04
N PRO A 105 -1.77 3.74 -0.29
CA PRO A 105 -1.38 2.34 -0.39
C PRO A 105 -2.25 1.36 0.40
N TYR A 106 -3.46 1.77 0.78
CA TYR A 106 -4.36 1.06 1.70
C TYR A 106 -5.69 0.73 1.07
N SER A 107 -6.44 -0.20 1.67
CA SER A 107 -7.79 -0.52 1.24
C SER A 107 -8.75 0.67 1.44
N PRO A 108 -9.88 0.74 0.71
CA PRO A 108 -10.84 1.84 0.86
C PRO A 108 -11.32 2.06 2.31
N GLY A 109 -11.53 1.00 3.08
CA GLY A 109 -11.90 1.11 4.49
C GLY A 109 -10.80 1.74 5.35
N GLU A 110 -9.55 1.33 5.14
CA GLU A 110 -8.40 1.89 5.86
C GLU A 110 -8.17 3.36 5.45
N LEU A 111 -8.33 3.70 4.16
CA LEU A 111 -8.25 5.09 3.71
C LEU A 111 -9.32 5.97 4.36
N LEU A 112 -10.54 5.46 4.60
CA LEU A 112 -11.56 6.19 5.38
C LEU A 112 -11.14 6.41 6.83
N ALA A 113 -10.57 5.40 7.47
CA ALA A 113 -10.08 5.52 8.83
C ALA A 113 -8.95 6.55 8.93
N ILE A 114 -7.99 6.52 8.00
CA ILE A 114 -6.90 7.49 7.92
C ILE A 114 -7.45 8.89 7.65
N GLN A 115 -8.39 9.05 6.70
CA GLN A 115 -9.02 10.34 6.44
C GLN A 115 -9.75 10.87 7.68
N ARG A 116 -10.46 10.01 8.42
CA ARG A 116 -11.14 10.37 9.67
C ARG A 116 -10.16 10.84 10.73
N TYR A 117 -9.07 10.08 10.92
CA TYR A 117 -7.96 10.44 11.80
C TYR A 117 -7.39 11.82 11.44
N LEU A 118 -7.03 12.04 10.17
CA LEU A 118 -6.48 13.31 9.71
C LEU A 118 -7.46 14.46 9.94
N ARG A 119 -8.74 14.30 9.56
CA ARG A 119 -9.78 15.34 9.75
C ARG A 119 -10.04 15.70 11.20
N SER A 120 -9.87 14.74 12.09
CA SER A 120 -10.01 14.97 13.53
C SER A 120 -8.79 15.65 14.17
N GLY A 121 -7.74 15.96 13.40
CA GLY A 121 -6.46 16.41 13.95
C GLY A 121 -5.77 15.35 14.81
N GLY A 122 -6.04 14.07 14.52
CA GLY A 122 -5.50 12.91 15.23
C GLY A 122 -6.26 12.46 16.48
N LEU A 123 -7.40 13.07 16.79
CA LEU A 123 -8.23 12.70 17.95
C LEU A 123 -8.93 11.35 17.77
N ASP A 124 -9.36 11.02 16.56
CA ASP A 124 -9.98 9.74 16.22
C ASP A 124 -8.89 8.74 15.82
N ASN A 125 -8.33 8.01 16.79
CA ASN A 125 -7.13 7.17 16.59
C ASN A 125 -7.25 5.71 17.07
N ASP A 126 -8.38 5.29 17.65
CA ASP A 126 -8.58 3.92 18.15
C ASP A 126 -9.45 3.07 17.22
N PHE A 127 -8.86 2.67 16.09
CA PHE A 127 -9.55 1.85 15.09
C PHE A 127 -9.52 0.36 15.41
N ALA A 128 -10.54 -0.35 14.94
CA ALA A 128 -10.69 -1.80 15.10
C ALA A 128 -11.11 -2.40 13.77
N VAL A 129 -10.41 -3.46 13.34
CA VAL A 129 -10.80 -4.25 12.17
C VAL A 129 -11.38 -5.58 12.66
N GLU A 130 -12.64 -5.85 12.34
CA GLU A 130 -13.30 -7.13 12.61
C GLU A 130 -13.91 -7.65 11.31
N GLY A 131 -13.26 -8.65 10.70
CA GLY A 131 -13.59 -9.08 9.34
C GLY A 131 -13.36 -7.94 8.34
N ASP A 132 -14.39 -7.66 7.53
CA ASP A 132 -14.38 -6.55 6.56
C ASP A 132 -14.93 -5.24 7.13
N THR A 133 -15.19 -5.19 8.44
CA THR A 133 -15.77 -4.00 9.10
C THR A 133 -14.69 -3.25 9.88
N ILE A 134 -14.66 -1.94 9.70
CA ILE A 134 -13.76 -1.05 10.45
C ILE A 134 -14.60 -0.18 11.37
N TYR A 135 -14.23 -0.14 12.64
CA TYR A 135 -14.87 0.65 13.67
C TYR A 135 -13.90 1.65 14.28
N LEU A 136 -14.41 2.81 14.67
CA LEU A 136 -13.77 3.71 15.63
C LEU A 136 -14.33 3.41 17.02
N ARG A 137 -13.46 3.08 17.97
CA ARG A 137 -13.83 3.00 19.39
C ARG A 137 -13.77 4.39 20.00
N ARG A 138 -14.86 4.81 20.62
CA ARG A 138 -14.93 6.06 21.35
C ARG A 138 -14.45 5.86 22.80
N PRO A 139 -13.99 6.92 23.48
CA PRO A 139 -13.56 6.85 24.88
C PRO A 139 -14.65 6.35 25.84
N ASP A 140 -15.92 6.53 25.48
CA ASP A 140 -17.08 6.04 26.24
C ASP A 140 -17.37 4.53 26.04
N GLY A 141 -16.54 3.84 25.24
CA GLY A 141 -16.68 2.42 24.92
C GLY A 141 -17.65 2.12 23.77
N THR A 142 -18.32 3.14 23.21
CA THR A 142 -19.16 2.96 22.03
C THR A 142 -18.32 2.71 20.77
N ARG A 143 -18.95 2.12 19.75
CA ARG A 143 -18.32 1.81 18.46
C ARG A 143 -19.10 2.50 17.35
N GLU A 144 -18.38 3.27 16.54
CA GLU A 144 -18.89 3.89 15.33
C GLU A 144 -18.37 3.11 14.12
N THR A 145 -19.25 2.73 13.19
CA THR A 145 -18.83 2.03 11.97
C THR A 145 -18.26 3.03 10.98
N ILE A 146 -17.01 2.82 10.55
CA ILE A 146 -16.33 3.61 9.53
C ILE A 146 -16.50 2.98 8.16
N PHE A 147 -16.45 1.64 8.08
CA PHE A 147 -16.62 0.88 6.84
C PHE A 147 -17.33 -0.46 7.14
N PRO A 148 -18.27 -0.93 6.29
CA PRO A 148 -18.69 -0.36 5.01
C PRO A 148 -19.49 0.94 5.17
N VAL A 149 -19.31 1.88 4.23
CA VAL A 149 -20.12 3.09 4.21
C VAL A 149 -21.47 2.77 3.61
N THR A 150 -22.55 3.00 4.35
CA THR A 150 -23.90 2.76 3.86
C THR A 150 -24.47 4.05 3.28
N GLY A 151 -24.82 4.05 1.98
CA GLY A 151 -25.54 5.16 1.34
C GLY A 151 -24.69 6.35 0.87
N ILE A 152 -23.36 6.27 0.86
CA ILE A 152 -22.46 7.31 0.34
C ILE A 152 -21.52 6.70 -0.71
N ALA A 153 -21.37 7.37 -1.85
CA ALA A 153 -20.41 6.97 -2.89
C ALA A 153 -18.97 7.27 -2.42
N LEU A 154 -18.08 6.29 -2.50
CA LEU A 154 -16.65 6.47 -2.24
C LEU A 154 -16.03 7.35 -3.34
N PRO A 155 -14.94 8.10 -3.06
CA PRO A 155 -14.20 8.84 -4.07
C PRO A 155 -13.82 7.96 -5.27
N GLN A 156 -14.01 8.47 -6.49
CA GLN A 156 -13.91 7.66 -7.73
C GLN A 156 -12.55 6.99 -7.99
N ARG A 157 -11.46 7.40 -7.32
CA ARG A 157 -10.13 6.79 -7.47
C ARG A 157 -9.83 5.67 -6.47
N TRP A 158 -10.75 5.35 -5.57
CA TRP A 158 -10.57 4.25 -4.60
C TRP A 158 -10.93 2.87 -5.18
N THR A 159 -11.26 2.80 -6.46
CA THR A 159 -11.48 1.55 -7.20
C THR A 159 -10.14 0.87 -7.47
N GLU A 160 -9.79 -0.06 -6.58
CA GLU A 160 -8.88 -1.20 -6.75
C GLU A 160 -7.71 -1.00 -7.73
N THR A 161 -6.67 -0.31 -7.29
CA THR A 161 -5.30 -0.67 -7.68
C THR A 161 -4.74 -1.55 -6.57
N PRO A 162 -4.58 -2.88 -6.77
CA PRO A 162 -3.92 -3.70 -5.77
C PRO A 162 -2.46 -3.25 -5.63
N VAL A 163 -2.13 -2.60 -4.51
CA VAL A 163 -0.74 -2.38 -4.14
C VAL A 163 -0.19 -3.72 -3.66
N SER A 164 0.45 -4.44 -4.59
CA SER A 164 1.31 -5.57 -4.28
C SER A 164 2.48 -5.08 -3.42
N GLY A 165 2.32 -5.06 -2.09
CA GLY A 165 3.38 -4.56 -1.22
C GLY A 165 3.12 -4.55 0.27
N PHE A 166 1.87 -4.66 0.74
CA PHE A 166 1.63 -4.86 2.17
C PHE A 166 1.57 -6.36 2.49
N GLY A 167 2.61 -6.84 3.16
CA GLY A 167 2.73 -8.21 3.64
C GLY A 167 1.62 -8.57 4.63
N ARG A 168 0.45 -8.97 4.12
CA ARG A 168 -0.37 -9.98 4.76
C ARG A 168 0.23 -11.33 4.37
N GLY A 169 0.87 -11.97 5.35
CA GLY A 169 1.19 -13.39 5.27
C GLY A 169 -0.09 -14.22 5.21
N LEU A 170 -0.69 -14.27 4.03
CA LEU A 170 -1.46 -15.37 3.45
C LEU A 170 -1.44 -15.11 1.95
N SER A 171 -0.33 -15.53 1.33
CA SER A 171 -0.25 -15.73 -0.11
C SER A 171 -1.33 -16.76 -0.50
N GLN A 172 -2.56 -16.29 -0.77
CA GLN A 172 -3.26 -16.80 -1.94
C GLN A 172 -2.51 -16.25 -3.15
N SER A 173 -1.38 -16.89 -3.40
CA SER A 173 -0.77 -16.99 -4.69
C SER A 173 -1.90 -17.36 -5.64
N GLY A 174 -2.35 -16.38 -6.42
CA GLY A 174 -2.96 -16.64 -7.72
C GLY A 174 -1.92 -17.35 -8.56
N TRP A 175 -1.68 -18.63 -8.27
CA TRP A 175 -1.19 -19.56 -9.26
C TRP A 175 -2.25 -19.49 -10.33
N HIS A 176 -1.90 -18.86 -11.44
CA HIS A 176 -2.65 -19.06 -12.65
C HIS A 176 -2.52 -20.55 -13.00
N LEU A 177 -3.41 -21.37 -12.44
CA LEU A 177 -3.51 -22.82 -12.63
C LEU A 177 -3.55 -23.16 -14.12
N GLU A 178 -4.02 -22.22 -14.95
CA GLU A 178 -3.99 -22.28 -16.40
C GLU A 178 -2.56 -22.39 -16.98
N TYR A 179 -1.58 -21.62 -16.47
CA TYR A 179 -0.20 -21.68 -16.99
C TYR A 179 0.55 -22.91 -16.47
N LEU A 180 0.27 -23.36 -15.24
CA LEU A 180 0.84 -24.62 -14.73
C LEU A 180 0.27 -25.83 -15.47
N ALA A 181 -1.03 -25.83 -15.78
CA ALA A 181 -1.64 -26.88 -16.59
C ALA A 181 -1.06 -26.89 -18.01
N LEU A 182 -0.88 -25.71 -18.63
CA LEU A 182 -0.29 -25.61 -19.96
C LEU A 182 1.19 -26.07 -19.97
N ALA A 183 1.98 -25.67 -18.97
CA ALA A 183 3.37 -26.10 -18.83
C ALA A 183 3.50 -27.61 -18.59
N ALA A 184 2.60 -28.20 -17.79
CA ALA A 184 2.56 -29.64 -17.56
C ALA A 184 2.21 -30.41 -18.84
N VAL A 185 1.23 -29.95 -19.63
CA VAL A 185 0.86 -30.56 -20.92
C VAL A 185 2.02 -30.50 -21.91
N VAL A 186 2.72 -29.37 -21.99
CA VAL A 186 3.91 -29.22 -22.85
C VAL A 186 5.02 -30.19 -22.42
N LEU A 187 5.31 -30.29 -21.12
CA LEU A 187 6.32 -31.22 -20.61
C LEU A 187 5.95 -32.69 -20.86
N ILE A 188 4.68 -33.06 -20.71
CA ILE A 188 4.20 -34.42 -21.00
C ILE A 188 4.35 -34.73 -22.50
N LEU A 189 3.98 -33.81 -23.39
CA LEU A 189 4.16 -33.98 -24.84
C LEU A 189 5.63 -34.10 -25.21
N LEU A 190 6.50 -33.27 -24.62
CA LEU A 190 7.94 -33.32 -24.86
C LEU A 190 8.54 -34.65 -24.40
N TYR A 191 8.10 -35.14 -23.23
CA TYR A 191 8.52 -36.44 -22.71
C TYR A 191 8.09 -37.59 -23.61
N ILE A 192 6.85 -37.58 -24.12
CA ILE A 192 6.37 -38.59 -25.08
C ILE A 192 7.21 -38.55 -26.36
N LEU A 193 7.51 -37.36 -26.90
CA LEU A 193 8.33 -37.19 -28.11
C LEU A 193 9.77 -37.69 -27.94
N ILE A 194 10.37 -37.49 -26.77
CA ILE A 194 11.71 -37.99 -26.46
C ILE A 194 11.69 -39.51 -26.29
N ARG A 195 10.67 -40.05 -25.61
CA ARG A 195 10.57 -41.48 -25.31
C ARG A 195 10.16 -42.33 -26.51
N TYR A 196 9.39 -41.78 -27.45
CA TYR A 196 8.91 -42.48 -28.65
C TYR A 196 9.66 -42.14 -29.93
N ARG A 197 10.90 -41.61 -29.85
CA ARG A 197 11.74 -41.49 -31.05
C ARG A 197 11.86 -42.86 -31.72
N PRO A 198 11.36 -43.03 -32.96
CA PRO A 198 11.48 -44.30 -33.66
C PRO A 198 12.96 -44.61 -33.84
N LYS A 199 13.37 -45.82 -33.44
CA LYS A 199 14.73 -46.29 -33.65
C LYS A 199 15.05 -46.19 -35.15
N PRO A 200 16.23 -45.64 -35.53
CA PRO A 200 16.60 -45.60 -36.94
C PRO A 200 16.60 -47.03 -37.49
N PRO A 201 16.10 -47.24 -38.72
CA PRO A 201 16.01 -48.57 -39.29
C PRO A 201 17.41 -49.21 -39.37
N PRO A 202 17.52 -50.53 -39.16
CA PRO A 202 18.80 -51.22 -39.18
C PRO A 202 19.48 -51.02 -40.54
N ARG A 203 20.71 -50.53 -40.51
CA ARG A 203 21.55 -50.29 -41.69
C ARG A 203 21.81 -51.64 -42.37
N LYS A 204 21.25 -51.86 -43.56
CA LYS A 204 21.57 -53.03 -44.40
C LYS A 204 23.09 -53.02 -44.66
N ARG A 205 23.81 -54.03 -44.17
CA ARG A 205 25.19 -54.30 -44.59
C ARG A 205 25.13 -54.74 -46.04
N SER A 206 25.73 -53.98 -46.95
CA SER A 206 26.10 -54.48 -48.27
C SER A 206 27.23 -55.49 -48.06
N SER A 207 26.94 -56.76 -48.31
CA SER A 207 27.98 -57.78 -48.53
C SER A 207 28.67 -57.48 -49.85
N SER A 208 29.99 -57.33 -49.79
CA SER A 208 30.86 -57.53 -50.95
C SER A 208 31.26 -58.99 -51.03
#